data_AF-A8M1T3-F1
#
_entry.id   AF-A8M1T3-F1
#
_cell.length_a   1.000
_cell.length_b   1.000
_cell.length_c   1.000
_cell.angle_alpha   90.00
_cell.angle_beta   90.00
_cell.angle_gamma   90.00
#
_symmetry.space_group_name_H-M   'P 1'
#
loop_
_entity.id
_entity.type
_entity.pdbx_description
1 polymer ?
#
loop_
_entity_poly.entity_id
_entity_poly.type
_entity_poly.pdbx_seq_one_letter_code
_entity_poly.pdbx_strand_id
1 'polypeptide(L)'
;MASAERGVSAPPEVVFNTAIDPDRTSAWLPEPLRADGTPATDISPTELAARWQAAGDWTAEIQIDPADAGGARIRLDLTGGDAPDSLVDEALDNLAQAVADNLQAG
;
A
#
# COMPACT_ATOMS: atom_id res chain seq x y z
N MET A 1 -8.96 12.81 -5.12
CA MET A 1 -7.82 11.89 -5.21
C MET A 1 -6.67 12.56 -4.50
N ALA A 2 -6.11 11.90 -3.48
CA ALA A 2 -4.89 12.29 -2.81
C ALA A 2 -3.79 11.28 -3.17
N SER A 3 -2.55 11.73 -3.17
CA SER A 3 -1.42 10.84 -3.41
C SER A 3 -0.25 11.23 -2.52
N ALA A 4 0.49 10.23 -2.07
CA ALA A 4 1.69 10.42 -1.28
C ALA A 4 2.75 9.39 -1.68
N GLU A 5 4.01 9.71 -1.35
CA GLU A 5 5.16 8.85 -1.62
C GLU A 5 5.99 8.65 -0.35
N ARG A 6 6.49 7.44 -0.15
CA ARG A 6 7.36 7.12 0.98
C ARG A 6 8.48 6.17 0.59
N GLY A 7 9.70 6.50 0.98
CA GLY A 7 10.87 5.63 0.82
C GLY A 7 10.94 4.59 1.94
N VAL A 8 11.30 3.36 1.59
CA VAL A 8 11.47 2.25 2.53
C VAL A 8 12.79 1.54 2.26
N SER A 9 13.52 1.20 3.32
CA SER A 9 14.81 0.49 3.24
C SER A 9 14.61 -1.03 3.13
N ALA A 10 13.87 -1.45 2.11
CA ALA A 10 13.56 -2.85 1.84
C ALA A 10 13.54 -3.09 0.31
N PRO A 11 13.85 -4.30 -0.17
CA PRO A 11 13.73 -4.62 -1.59
C PRO A 11 12.29 -4.42 -2.09
N PRO A 12 12.09 -3.87 -3.30
CA PRO A 12 10.77 -3.52 -3.80
C PRO A 12 9.81 -4.72 -3.89
N GLU A 13 10.33 -5.92 -4.16
CA GLU A 13 9.53 -7.16 -4.14
C GLU A 13 9.07 -7.54 -2.73
N VAL A 14 9.90 -7.31 -1.70
CA VAL A 14 9.52 -7.55 -0.30
C VAL A 14 8.44 -6.56 0.12
N VAL A 15 8.59 -5.29 -0.24
CA VAL A 15 7.57 -4.26 0.01
C VAL A 15 6.26 -4.64 -0.67
N PHE A 16 6.31 -5.01 -1.95
CA PHE A 16 5.13 -5.39 -2.72
C PHE A 16 4.42 -6.61 -2.13
N ASN A 17 5.16 -7.69 -1.87
CA ASN A 17 4.60 -8.89 -1.27
C ASN A 17 3.99 -8.61 0.11
N THR A 18 4.61 -7.75 0.92
CA THR A 18 4.04 -7.31 2.21
C THR A 18 2.76 -6.51 2.02
N ALA A 19 2.71 -5.64 1.01
CA ALA A 19 1.56 -4.76 0.76
C ALA A 19 0.32 -5.54 0.30
N ILE A 20 0.50 -6.61 -0.48
CA ILE A 20 -0.61 -7.45 -0.99
C ILE A 20 -0.92 -8.67 -0.11
N ASP A 21 -0.13 -8.92 0.94
CA ASP A 21 -0.37 -10.01 1.89
C ASP A 21 -1.69 -9.75 2.64
N PRO A 22 -2.71 -10.61 2.53
CA PRO A 22 -4.02 -10.40 3.16
C PRO A 22 -3.93 -10.18 4.67
N ASP A 23 -2.99 -10.85 5.35
CA ASP A 23 -2.83 -10.73 6.80
C ASP A 23 -2.28 -9.35 7.19
N ARG A 24 -1.49 -8.73 6.31
CA ARG A 24 -0.83 -7.43 6.53
C ARG A 24 -1.55 -6.27 5.88
N THR A 25 -2.35 -6.52 4.84
CA THR A 25 -3.15 -5.50 4.14
C THR A 25 -4.09 -4.79 5.11
N SER A 26 -4.64 -5.54 6.07
CA SER A 26 -5.49 -5.01 7.13
C SER A 26 -4.80 -4.04 8.09
N ALA A 27 -3.46 -3.98 8.10
CA ALA A 27 -2.71 -3.05 8.96
C ALA A 27 -2.59 -1.65 8.34
N TRP A 28 -2.65 -1.52 7.02
CA TRP A 28 -2.32 -0.27 6.34
C TRP A 28 -3.44 0.27 5.41
N LEU A 29 -4.18 -0.58 4.71
CA LEU A 29 -5.20 -0.17 3.73
C LEU A 29 -6.36 0.56 4.43
N PRO A 30 -6.97 1.64 3.97
CA PRO A 30 -8.07 2.26 4.75
C PRO A 30 -9.30 1.36 5.00
N GLU A 31 -9.99 1.53 6.13
CA GLU A 31 -11.16 0.71 6.53
C GLU A 31 -12.25 0.57 5.43
N PRO A 32 -12.65 1.62 4.70
CA PRO A 32 -13.64 1.50 3.63
C PRO A 32 -13.24 0.52 2.51
N LEU A 33 -11.93 0.34 2.29
CA LEU A 33 -11.37 -0.59 1.31
C LEU A 33 -11.14 -2.00 1.89
N ARG A 34 -11.13 -2.14 3.22
CA ARG A 34 -11.04 -3.43 3.93
C ARG A 34 -12.39 -4.10 4.20
N ALA A 35 -13.48 -3.33 4.24
CA ALA A 35 -14.74 -3.70 4.89
C ALA A 35 -15.35 -5.05 4.45
N ASP A 36 -15.04 -5.53 3.24
CA ASP A 36 -15.52 -6.81 2.70
C ASP A 36 -14.44 -7.92 2.64
N GLY A 37 -13.26 -7.69 3.22
CA GLY A 37 -12.11 -8.60 3.07
C GLY A 37 -11.70 -8.77 1.61
N THR A 38 -12.02 -7.78 0.76
CA THR A 38 -11.83 -7.88 -0.69
C THR A 38 -10.32 -7.86 -0.98
N PRO A 39 -9.78 -8.90 -1.66
CA PRO A 39 -8.40 -8.86 -2.11
C PRO A 39 -8.22 -7.70 -3.10
N ALA A 40 -6.98 -7.34 -3.40
CA ALA A 40 -6.69 -6.41 -4.47
C ALA A 40 -7.39 -6.88 -5.76
N THR A 41 -8.13 -5.96 -6.39
CA THR A 41 -8.91 -6.20 -7.61
C THR A 41 -8.00 -6.39 -8.81
N ASP A 42 -6.84 -5.73 -8.81
CA ASP A 42 -5.79 -5.87 -9.81
C ASP A 42 -4.42 -5.98 -9.13
N ILE A 43 -3.62 -6.96 -9.54
CA ILE A 43 -2.27 -7.20 -9.02
C ILE A 43 -1.37 -7.45 -10.23
N SER A 44 -0.38 -6.59 -10.41
CA SER A 44 0.65 -6.70 -11.43
C SER A 44 2.02 -6.87 -10.76
N PRO A 45 2.47 -8.11 -10.50
CA PRO A 45 3.78 -8.37 -9.89
C PRO A 45 4.95 -7.91 -10.77
N THR A 46 4.73 -7.83 -12.08
CA THR A 46 5.73 -7.34 -13.05
C THR A 46 5.92 -5.83 -12.96
N GLU A 47 4.85 -5.09 -12.68
CA GLU A 47 4.89 -3.62 -12.54
C GLU A 47 4.96 -3.19 -11.07
N LEU A 48 4.96 -4.16 -10.15
CA LEU A 48 4.89 -3.96 -8.71
C LEU A 48 3.76 -2.99 -8.31
N ALA A 49 2.61 -3.17 -8.96
CA ALA A 49 1.42 -2.38 -8.78
C ALA A 49 0.26 -3.24 -8.30
N ALA A 50 -0.55 -2.70 -7.41
CA ALA A 50 -1.77 -3.35 -6.95
C ALA A 50 -2.85 -2.32 -6.69
N ARG A 51 -4.10 -2.69 -6.98
CA ARG A 51 -5.25 -1.80 -6.86
C ARG A 51 -6.38 -2.47 -6.09
N TRP A 52 -6.99 -1.70 -5.19
CA TRP A 52 -8.18 -2.06 -4.43
C TRP A 52 -9.33 -1.16 -4.83
N GLN A 53 -10.52 -1.74 -4.89
CA GLN A 53 -11.76 -1.03 -5.12
C GLN A 53 -12.83 -1.57 -4.16
N ALA A 54 -13.54 -0.65 -3.51
CA ALA A 54 -14.68 -0.98 -2.65
C ALA A 54 -15.96 -0.33 -3.17
N ALA A 55 -17.07 -0.54 -2.47
CA ALA A 55 -18.34 0.08 -2.81
C ALA A 55 -18.25 1.62 -2.81
N GLY A 56 -18.88 2.25 -3.81
CA GLY A 56 -18.83 3.69 -4.03
C GLY A 56 -17.58 4.13 -4.81
N ASP A 57 -17.05 5.31 -4.49
CA ASP A 57 -15.91 5.92 -5.19
C ASP A 57 -14.55 5.62 -4.51
N TRP A 58 -14.51 4.63 -3.61
CA TRP A 58 -13.29 4.27 -2.90
C TRP A 58 -12.37 3.41 -3.75
N THR A 59 -11.16 3.91 -4.00
CA THR A 59 -10.09 3.16 -4.66
C THR A 59 -8.74 3.48 -4.02
N ALA A 60 -7.89 2.48 -3.86
CA ALA A 60 -6.48 2.67 -3.56
C ALA A 60 -5.62 1.99 -4.62
N GLU A 61 -4.52 2.60 -5.00
CA GLU A 61 -3.54 2.02 -5.91
C GLU A 61 -2.15 2.23 -5.33
N ILE A 62 -1.37 1.17 -5.21
CA ILE A 62 0.05 1.26 -4.90
C ILE A 62 0.86 1.03 -6.16
N GLN A 63 1.96 1.75 -6.25
CA GLN A 63 3.04 1.49 -7.19
C GLN A 63 4.36 1.48 -6.41
N ILE A 64 5.17 0.46 -6.63
CA ILE A 64 6.44 0.30 -5.93
C ILE A 64 7.57 0.32 -6.95
N ASP A 65 8.39 1.35 -6.85
CA ASP A 65 9.56 1.52 -7.71
C ASP A 65 10.84 1.21 -6.93
N PRO A 66 11.88 0.66 -7.57
CA PRO A 66 13.19 0.55 -6.97
C PRO A 66 13.74 1.95 -6.63
N ALA A 67 14.36 2.08 -5.46
CA ALA A 67 15.02 3.30 -5.03
C ALA A 67 16.53 3.07 -4.82
N ASP A 68 17.27 4.15 -4.63
CA ASP A 68 18.71 4.10 -4.38
C ASP A 68 19.06 3.22 -3.15
N ALA A 69 20.29 2.69 -3.15
CA ALA A 69 20.83 1.84 -2.08
C ALA A 69 20.07 0.52 -1.79
N GLY A 70 19.27 0.04 -2.74
CA GLY A 70 18.54 -1.23 -2.62
C GLY A 70 17.24 -1.13 -1.82
N GLY A 71 16.74 0.09 -1.62
CA GLY A 71 15.41 0.35 -1.06
C GLY A 71 14.33 0.40 -2.15
N ALA A 72 13.14 0.81 -1.73
CA ALA A 72 12.00 1.01 -2.61
C ALA A 72 11.31 2.35 -2.31
N ARG A 73 10.64 2.89 -3.32
CA ARG A 73 9.72 4.01 -3.18
C ARG A 73 8.31 3.47 -3.37
N ILE A 74 7.46 3.71 -2.39
CA ILE A 74 6.04 3.41 -2.45
C ILE A 74 5.32 4.69 -2.83
N ARG A 75 4.52 4.63 -3.87
CA ARG A 75 3.50 5.62 -4.18
C ARG A 75 2.14 5.02 -3.86
N LEU A 76 1.29 5.79 -3.18
CA LEU A 76 -0.10 5.42 -2.92
C LEU A 76 -1.00 6.52 -3.47
N ASP A 77 -1.91 6.15 -4.37
CA ASP A 77 -2.98 7.01 -4.86
C ASP A 77 -4.30 6.54 -4.22
N LEU A 78 -4.98 7.44 -3.50
CA LEU A 78 -6.22 7.18 -2.78
C LEU A 78 -7.34 8.07 -3.29
N THR A 79 -8.50 7.49 -3.58
CA THR A 79 -9.73 8.19 -3.91
C THR A 79 -10.84 7.72 -2.99
N GLY A 80 -11.67 8.65 -2.51
CA GLY A 80 -12.78 8.42 -1.59
C GLY A 80 -12.74 9.31 -0.35
N GLY A 81 -13.91 9.56 0.24
CA GLY A 81 -14.07 10.32 1.50
C GLY A 81 -13.84 11.83 1.40
N ASP A 82 -13.96 12.51 2.55
CA ASP A 82 -13.85 13.98 2.69
C ASP A 82 -12.41 14.48 2.99
N ALA A 83 -11.50 13.60 3.43
CA ALA A 83 -10.11 13.96 3.80
C ALA A 83 -9.07 12.91 3.34
N PRO A 84 -8.88 12.72 2.02
CA PRO A 84 -8.00 11.68 1.48
C PRO A 84 -6.50 11.96 1.72
N ASP A 85 -6.06 13.21 1.94
CA ASP A 85 -4.64 13.55 2.12
C ASP A 85 -4.04 13.05 3.44
N SER A 86 -4.69 13.27 4.58
CA SER A 86 -4.19 12.73 5.87
C SER A 86 -4.25 11.21 5.90
N LEU A 87 -5.25 10.64 5.23
CA LEU A 87 -5.47 9.20 5.19
C LEU A 87 -4.43 8.48 4.30
N VAL A 88 -4.00 9.11 3.19
CA VAL A 88 -2.97 8.55 2.32
C VAL A 88 -1.60 8.53 3.02
N ASP A 89 -1.27 9.59 3.76
CA ASP A 89 -0.03 9.65 4.54
C ASP A 89 -0.01 8.62 5.67
N GLU A 90 -1.11 8.51 6.42
CA GLU A 90 -1.27 7.52 7.50
C GLU A 90 -1.17 6.08 6.96
N ALA A 91 -1.85 5.80 5.84
CA ALA A 91 -1.79 4.49 5.20
C ALA A 91 -0.35 4.13 4.77
N LEU A 92 0.41 5.09 4.24
CA LEU A 92 1.82 4.87 3.89
C LEU A 92 2.72 4.68 5.12
N ASP A 93 2.46 5.38 6.23
CA ASP A 93 3.23 5.19 7.48
C ASP A 93 2.99 3.78 8.03
N ASN A 94 1.73 3.35 8.04
CA ASN A 94 1.35 2.01 8.46
C ASN A 94 1.94 0.93 7.54
N LEU A 95 1.97 1.15 6.22
CA LEU A 95 2.59 0.21 5.29
C LEU A 95 4.11 0.12 5.51
N ALA A 96 4.79 1.26 5.68
CA ALA A 96 6.23 1.26 5.98
C ALA A 96 6.54 0.51 7.29
N GLN A 97 5.68 0.67 8.31
CA GLN A 97 5.79 -0.09 9.56
C GLN A 97 5.56 -1.58 9.34
N ALA A 98 4.52 -1.98 8.60
CA ALA A 98 4.23 -3.38 8.31
C ALA A 98 5.39 -4.08 7.57
N VAL A 99 6.09 -3.36 6.69
CA VAL A 99 7.32 -3.84 6.04
C VAL A 99 8.45 -4.00 7.04
N ALA A 100 8.68 -3.01 7.91
CA ALA A 100 9.71 -3.10 8.94
C ALA A 100 9.47 -4.29 9.88
N ASP A 101 8.22 -4.53 10.27
CA ASP A 101 7.81 -5.67 11.10
C ASP A 101 8.02 -7.00 10.37
N ASN A 102 7.76 -7.07 9.06
CA ASN A 102 8.01 -8.26 8.25
C ASN A 102 9.51 -8.59 8.17
N LEU A 103 10.37 -7.58 8.05
CA LEU A 103 11.83 -7.76 8.02
C LEU A 103 12.40 -8.24 9.36
N GLN A 104 11.78 -7.91 10.48
CA GLN A 104 12.22 -8.36 11.82
C GLN A 104 11.70 -9.75 12.20
N ALA A 105 10.66 -10.24 11.52
CA ALA A 105 10.03 -11.52 11.83
C ALA A 105 10.75 -12.74 11.22
N GLY A 106 11.73 -12.52 10.32
CA GLY A 106 12.53 -13.56 9.66
C GLY A 106 13.92 -13.71 10.26
#